data_AF-A0A3C0NBS8-F1
#
_entry.id   AF-A0A3C0NBS8-F1
#
_cell.length_a   1.000
_cell.length_b   1.000
_cell.length_c   1.000
_cell.angle_alpha   90.00
_cell.angle_beta   90.00
_cell.angle_gamma   90.00
#
_symmetry.space_group_name_H-M   'P 1'
#
loop_
_entity.id
_entity.type
_entity.pdbx_description
1 polymer ?
#
loop_
_entity_poly.entity_id
_entity_poly.type
_entity_poly.pdbx_seq_one_letter_code
_entity_poly.pdbx_strand_id
1 'polypeptide(L)'
;MDKYIAQTKLLDFNLKNITGLSESKAASRLKREGYNELPSSKQRSILAIAYKVVQEPIFLLLVVCGAIYLFLGEVIDSSFDF
;
A
#
# COMPACT_ATOMS: atom_id res chain seq x y z
N MET A 1 15.28 19.73 -25.65
CA MET A 1 14.50 19.96 -24.42
C MET A 1 13.00 19.85 -24.75
N ASP A 2 12.63 18.97 -25.69
CA ASP A 2 11.34 19.03 -26.39
C ASP A 2 10.45 17.82 -26.11
N LYS A 3 10.99 16.82 -25.40
CA LYS A 3 10.28 15.61 -25.02
C LYS A 3 9.30 15.84 -23.86
N TYR A 4 9.47 16.93 -23.10
CA TYR A 4 8.60 17.31 -21.96
C TYR A 4 7.31 18.01 -22.38
N ILE A 5 7.26 18.61 -23.58
CA ILE A 5 6.07 19.34 -24.07
C ILE A 5 4.97 18.35 -24.53
N ALA A 6 5.34 17.11 -24.89
CA ALA A 6 4.39 16.08 -25.29
C ALA A 6 3.47 15.61 -24.16
N GLN A 7 3.87 15.83 -22.89
CA GLN A 7 3.10 15.40 -21.72
C GLN A 7 2.00 16.39 -21.33
N THR A 8 2.16 17.67 -21.69
CA THR A 8 1.14 18.72 -21.49
C THR A 8 -0.09 18.51 -22.38
N LYS A 9 0.03 17.75 -23.48
CA LYS A 9 -1.06 17.44 -24.41
C LYS A 9 -2.14 16.50 -23.82
N LEU A 10 -1.89 15.87 -22.67
CA LEU A 10 -2.89 15.08 -21.97
C LEU A 10 -3.79 15.90 -21.04
N LEU A 11 -3.41 17.16 -20.72
CA LEU A 11 -4.17 18.04 -19.82
C LEU A 11 -5.15 18.97 -20.55
N ASP A 12 -5.19 18.96 -21.88
CA ASP A 12 -6.30 19.51 -22.66
C ASP A 12 -7.43 18.47 -22.77
N PHE A 13 -7.73 17.75 -21.68
CA PHE A 13 -9.04 17.12 -21.55
C PHE A 13 -10.04 18.25 -21.78
N ASN A 14 -10.96 18.09 -22.73
CA ASN A 14 -11.71 19.18 -23.34
C ASN A 14 -12.76 19.75 -22.35
N LEU A 15 -12.32 20.26 -21.19
CA LEU A 15 -13.12 20.70 -20.05
C LEU A 15 -14.15 21.75 -20.46
N LYS A 16 -13.82 22.55 -21.47
CA LYS A 16 -14.72 23.54 -22.08
C LYS A 16 -15.92 22.91 -22.79
N ASN A 17 -15.79 21.67 -23.25
CA ASN A 17 -16.82 20.92 -23.98
C ASN A 17 -17.45 19.78 -23.14
N ILE A 18 -17.12 19.67 -21.86
CA ILE A 18 -17.76 18.68 -20.98
C ILE A 18 -19.09 19.26 -20.52
N THR A 19 -20.17 18.71 -21.06
CA THR A 19 -21.51 18.90 -20.48
C THR A 19 -21.73 17.86 -19.39
N GLY A 20 -22.17 18.32 -18.21
CA GLY A 20 -22.47 17.44 -17.08
C GLY A 20 -23.59 16.43 -17.41
N LEU A 21 -23.74 15.41 -16.57
CA LEU A 21 -24.88 14.49 -16.70
C LEU A 21 -26.19 15.22 -16.35
N SER A 22 -27.26 14.90 -17.08
CA SER A 22 -28.61 15.20 -16.63
C SER A 22 -28.97 14.37 -15.40
N GLU A 23 -29.88 14.88 -14.58
CA GLU A 23 -30.33 14.25 -13.33
C GLU A 23 -30.82 12.81 -13.55
N SER A 24 -31.65 12.58 -14.57
CA SER A 24 -32.14 11.24 -14.94
C SER A 24 -31.00 10.27 -15.27
N LYS A 25 -29.95 10.74 -15.96
CA LYS A 25 -28.79 9.93 -16.34
C LYS A 25 -27.88 9.66 -15.13
N ALA A 26 -27.76 10.63 -14.22
CA ALA A 26 -27.04 10.45 -12.95
C ALA A 26 -27.75 9.44 -12.05
N ALA A 27 -29.08 9.55 -11.88
CA ALA A 27 -29.88 8.62 -11.07
C ALA A 27 -29.87 7.20 -11.63
N SER A 28 -29.94 7.05 -12.95
CA SER A 28 -29.86 5.75 -13.62
C SER A 28 -28.49 5.09 -13.42
N ARG A 29 -27.40 5.88 -13.46
CA ARG A 29 -26.05 5.39 -13.15
C ARG A 29 -25.90 5.00 -11.69
N LEU A 30 -26.36 5.84 -10.77
CA LEU A 30 -26.30 5.56 -9.33
C LEU A 30 -27.04 4.26 -8.99
N LYS A 31 -28.21 4.01 -9.59
CA LYS A 31 -28.94 2.75 -9.40
C LYS A 31 -28.22 1.52 -9.95
N ARG A 32 -27.47 1.66 -11.05
CA ARG A 32 -26.78 0.56 -11.72
C ARG A 32 -25.41 0.25 -11.12
N GLU A 33 -24.65 1.29 -10.81
CA GLU A 33 -23.24 1.19 -10.39
C GLU A 33 -23.10 1.26 -8.86
N GLY A 34 -24.16 1.69 -8.15
CA GLY A 34 -24.11 1.93 -6.71
C GLY A 34 -23.39 3.23 -6.38
N TYR A 35 -23.26 3.50 -5.09
CA TYR A 35 -22.46 4.63 -4.63
C TYR A 35 -20.99 4.36 -4.93
N ASN A 36 -20.28 5.39 -5.40
CA ASN A 36 -18.83 5.36 -5.56
C ASN A 36 -18.14 5.51 -4.20
N GLU A 37 -18.50 4.64 -3.26
CA GLU A 37 -17.84 4.53 -1.97
C GLU A 37 -16.80 3.42 -2.03
N LEU A 38 -15.61 3.72 -1.52
CA LEU A 38 -14.60 2.69 -1.31
C LEU A 38 -15.13 1.72 -0.25
N PRO A 39 -14.96 0.41 -0.42
CA PRO A 39 -15.38 -0.56 0.57
C PRO A 39 -14.76 -0.17 1.91
N SER A 40 -15.62 0.11 2.90
CA SER A 40 -15.19 0.44 4.26
C SER A 40 -14.22 -0.64 4.72
N SER A 41 -12.99 -0.25 5.03
CA SER A 41 -11.95 -1.17 5.48
C SER A 41 -12.46 -1.83 6.76
N LYS A 42 -12.96 -3.06 6.66
CA LYS A 42 -13.30 -3.90 7.83
C LYS A 42 -12.17 -3.74 8.83
N GLN A 43 -12.50 -3.49 10.09
CA GLN A 43 -11.54 -3.37 11.19
C GLN A 43 -10.57 -4.55 11.09
N ARG A 44 -9.35 -4.29 10.60
CA ARG A 44 -8.36 -5.34 10.48
C ARG A 44 -7.96 -5.65 11.93
N SER A 45 -8.32 -6.84 12.39
CA SER A 45 -7.91 -7.32 13.70
C SER A 45 -6.39 -7.22 13.79
N ILE A 46 -5.88 -6.60 14.87
CA ILE A 46 -4.44 -6.44 15.11
C ILE A 46 -3.73 -7.80 15.03
N LEU A 47 -4.38 -8.87 15.50
CA LEU A 47 -3.90 -10.25 15.40
C LEU A 47 -3.72 -10.72 13.94
N ALA A 48 -4.64 -10.35 13.04
CA ALA A 48 -4.54 -10.69 11.63
C ALA A 48 -3.41 -9.92 10.92
N ILE A 49 -3.09 -8.72 11.39
CA ILE A 49 -1.94 -7.95 10.88
C ILE A 49 -0.64 -8.60 11.38
N ALA A 50 -0.54 -8.91 12.67
CA ALA A 50 0.64 -9.56 13.24
C ALA A 50 0.93 -10.91 12.54
N TYR A 51 -0.09 -11.72 12.30
CA TYR A 51 0.07 -12.98 11.57
C TYR A 51 0.59 -12.79 10.14
N LYS A 52 0.08 -11.78 9.42
CA LYS A 52 0.58 -11.45 8.08
C LYS A 52 2.03 -11.03 8.09
N VAL A 53 2.44 -10.22 9.06
CA VAL A 53 3.84 -9.77 9.20
C VAL A 53 4.78 -10.95 9.45
N VAL A 54 4.39 -11.93 10.27
CA VAL A 54 5.18 -13.15 10.50
C VAL A 54 5.34 -14.00 9.23
N GLN A 55 4.37 -13.97 8.32
CA GLN A 55 4.45 -14.66 7.02
C GLN A 55 5.33 -13.94 5.99
N GLU A 56 5.75 -12.70 6.25
CA GLU A 56 6.62 -11.99 5.33
C GLU A 56 8.09 -12.45 5.47
N PRO A 57 8.78 -12.76 4.36
CA PRO A 57 10.12 -13.34 4.41
C PRO A 57 11.18 -12.44 5.06
N ILE A 58 11.00 -11.12 4.99
CA ILE A 58 11.93 -10.15 5.60
C ILE A 58 11.84 -10.19 7.13
N PHE A 59 10.65 -10.38 7.69
CA PHE A 59 10.48 -10.44 9.15
C PHE A 59 11.18 -11.67 9.73
N LEU A 60 11.05 -12.82 9.07
CA LEU A 60 11.74 -14.05 9.46
C LEU A 60 13.26 -13.88 9.40
N LEU A 61 13.77 -13.19 8.38
CA LEU A 61 15.19 -12.89 8.28
C LEU A 61 15.67 -12.05 9.48
N LEU A 62 14.93 -11.02 9.86
CA LEU A 62 15.26 -10.20 11.04
C LEU A 62 15.28 -11.02 12.33
N VAL A 63 14.29 -11.91 12.52
CA VAL A 63 14.23 -12.80 13.69
C VAL A 63 15.44 -13.73 13.74
N VAL A 64 15.80 -14.35 12.62
CA VAL A 64 16.96 -15.24 12.52
C VAL A 64 18.26 -14.48 12.79
N CYS A 65 18.46 -13.33 12.15
CA CYS A 65 19.63 -12.49 12.38
C CYS A 65 19.74 -12.02 13.83
N GLY A 66 18.61 -11.61 14.43
CA GLY A 66 18.55 -11.23 15.84
C GLY A 66 18.90 -12.39 16.77
N ALA A 67 18.36 -13.59 16.51
CA ALA A 67 18.70 -14.79 17.26
C ALA A 67 20.20 -15.12 17.17
N ILE A 68 20.76 -15.12 15.95
CA ILE A 68 22.21 -15.33 15.74
C ILE A 68 23.03 -14.31 16.51
N TYR A 69 22.63 -13.03 16.50
CA TYR A 69 23.33 -11.98 17.23
C TYR A 69 23.29 -12.20 18.75
N LEU A 70 22.15 -12.61 19.31
CA LEU A 70 22.04 -12.94 20.74
C LEU A 70 22.96 -14.11 21.12
N PHE A 71 22.98 -15.18 20.32
CA PHE A 71 23.88 -16.31 20.53
C PHE A 71 25.36 -15.92 20.41
N LEU A 72 25.70 -15.04 19.46
CA LEU A 72 27.07 -14.58 19.27
C LEU A 72 27.52 -13.68 20.43
N GLY A 73 26.61 -12.85 20.96
CA GLY A 73 26.85 -12.00 22.12
C GLY A 73 27.21 -12.79 23.38
N GLU A 74 26.55 -13.93 23.66
CA GLU A 74 26.90 -14.79 24.79
C GLU A 74 28.29 -15.44 24.65
N VAL A 75 28.71 -15.78 23.42
CA VAL A 75 30.00 -16.46 23.17
C VAL A 75 31.19 -15.50 23.26
N ILE A 76 31.00 -14.24 22.85
CA ILE A 76 32.07 -13.23 22.84
C ILE A 76 32.44 -12.79 24.26
N ASP A 77 31.50 -12.75 25.20
CA ASP A 77 31.75 -12.30 26.58
C ASP A 77 32.46 -13.35 27.45
N SER A 78 32.48 -14.63 27.04
CA SER A 78 33.03 -15.72 27.86
C SER A 78 34.38 -16.28 27.39
N SER A 79 34.91 -15.82 26.25
CA SER A 79 36.09 -16.43 25.60
C SER A 79 37.28 -15.48 25.41
N PHE A 80 37.12 -14.18 25.67
CA PHE A 80 38.21 -13.20 25.51
C PHE A 80 38.90 -12.94 26.86
N ASP A 81 39.42 -14.01 27.46
CA ASP A 81 40.31 -13.96 28.63
C ASP A 81 41.56 -14.84 28.40
N PHE A 82 42.08 -14.84 27.16
CA PHE A 82 43.34 -15.50 26.79
C PHE A 82 44.27 -14.55 26.02
#